data_AF-A0A7W5H1H8-F1
#
_entry.id   AF-A0A7W5H1H8-F1
#
_cell.length_a   1.000
_cell.length_b   1.000
_cell.length_c   1.000
_cell.angle_alpha   90.00
_cell.angle_beta   90.00
_cell.angle_gamma   90.00
#
_symmetry.space_group_name_H-M   'P 1'
#
loop_
_entity.id
_entity.type
_entity.pdbx_description
1 polymer ?
#
loop_
_entity_poly.entity_id
_entity_poly.type
_entity_poly.pdbx_seq_one_letter_code
_entity_poly.pdbx_strand_id
1 'polypeptide(L)'
;MKNYLSFQLTGKQFFPLWALFYVLFIVPYVLLISQMRTFNHATECPLHHHLWALLWIILLIVIAFILAFYILKLIVRHIGFKDNLVQCDYKFSGYLKVIIPGLIFSVITLGIYSPWFIRNMHRFFINNASYKDKKFSFHGQATDLLLIYIFAVIIPIFVVTLIGISLFGLHMRHLIPVSRIIYQIVMYIILIPYIYLYYRWRVNIKYEEYHITWHTKWLPSMAKIALEMILSIITCGIYAPLAYLRVYRYFLMRTQSNKVENDYLQFGYDIQNGYDFLYLWGQILLTIVTAGIYYPWAFCKIMRRVLGKTYMEKIAE
;
A
#
# COMPACT_ATOMS: atom_id res chain seq x y z
N MET A 1 -6.87 -23.12 -19.02
CA MET A 1 -5.52 -22.67 -19.44
C MET A 1 -5.14 -21.40 -18.68
N LYS A 2 -3.97 -21.38 -18.05
CA LYS A 2 -3.44 -20.20 -17.34
C LYS A 2 -3.00 -19.12 -18.32
N ASN A 3 -3.46 -17.89 -18.11
CA ASN A 3 -3.00 -16.72 -18.85
C ASN A 3 -2.23 -15.80 -17.90
N TYR A 4 -0.98 -15.49 -18.21
CA TYR A 4 -0.12 -14.69 -17.34
C TYR A 4 -0.25 -13.19 -17.61
N LEU A 5 -0.06 -12.38 -16.57
CA LEU A 5 0.08 -10.94 -16.71
C LEU A 5 1.47 -10.59 -17.22
N SER A 6 1.61 -9.42 -17.84
CA SER A 6 2.88 -8.89 -18.31
C SER A 6 3.13 -7.50 -17.74
N PHE A 7 4.40 -7.12 -17.64
CA PHE A 7 4.80 -5.79 -17.18
C PHE A 7 5.97 -5.26 -18.00
N GLN A 8 5.70 -4.20 -18.76
CA GLN A 8 6.59 -3.72 -19.81
C GLN A 8 7.44 -2.51 -19.40
N LEU A 9 7.20 -1.92 -18.23
CA LEU A 9 7.94 -0.74 -17.78
C LEU A 9 9.41 -1.06 -17.56
N THR A 10 10.28 -0.16 -18.03
CA THR A 10 11.74 -0.26 -17.82
C THR A 10 12.21 0.71 -16.75
N GLY A 11 13.29 0.35 -16.05
CA GLY A 11 13.89 1.23 -15.03
C GLY A 11 14.33 2.58 -15.62
N LYS A 12 14.79 2.60 -16.88
CA LYS A 12 15.16 3.84 -17.59
C LYS A 12 13.97 4.78 -17.78
N GLN A 13 12.79 4.25 -18.10
CA GLN A 13 11.57 5.06 -18.23
C GLN A 13 11.04 5.55 -16.88
N PHE A 14 11.22 4.77 -15.82
CA PHE A 14 10.76 5.14 -14.48
C PHE A 14 11.72 6.11 -13.76
N PHE A 15 13.02 6.03 -14.06
CA PHE A 15 14.07 6.79 -13.38
C PHE A 15 13.83 8.31 -13.34
N PRO A 16 13.42 9.01 -14.41
CA PRO A 16 13.22 10.46 -14.35
C PRO A 16 12.18 10.88 -13.30
N LEU A 17 11.04 10.17 -13.22
CA LEU A 17 10.00 10.45 -12.24
C LEU A 17 10.45 10.10 -10.81
N TRP A 18 11.21 9.02 -10.65
CA TRP A 18 11.80 8.67 -9.36
C TRP A 18 12.85 9.68 -8.91
N ALA A 19 13.71 10.16 -9.80
CA ALA A 19 14.69 11.20 -9.50
C ALA A 19 13.99 12.50 -9.06
N LEU A 20 12.89 12.85 -9.73
CA LEU A 20 12.03 13.99 -9.36
C LEU A 20 11.45 13.81 -7.95
N PHE A 21 10.97 12.61 -7.60
CA PHE A 21 10.55 12.28 -6.25
C PHE A 21 11.70 12.35 -5.23
N TYR A 22 12.87 11.84 -5.59
CA TYR A 22 14.03 11.88 -4.72
C TYR A 22 14.44 13.33 -4.40
N VAL A 23 14.52 14.19 -5.42
CA VAL A 23 14.96 15.58 -5.29
C VAL A 23 13.88 16.50 -4.71
N LEU A 24 12.61 16.35 -5.08
CA LEU A 24 11.54 17.25 -4.63
C LEU A 24 10.87 16.80 -3.33
N PHE A 25 10.98 15.53 -2.95
CA PHE A 25 10.34 15.00 -1.74
C PHE A 25 11.35 14.48 -0.73
N ILE A 26 12.22 13.52 -1.10
CA ILE A 26 13.14 12.90 -0.13
C ILE A 26 14.15 13.91 0.40
N VAL A 27 14.86 14.64 -0.47
CA VAL A 27 15.90 15.59 -0.04
C VAL A 27 15.33 16.70 0.85
N PRO A 28 14.24 17.42 0.48
CA PRO A 28 13.71 18.48 1.32
C PRO A 28 13.08 17.94 2.62
N TYR A 29 12.53 16.73 2.61
CA TYR A 29 12.04 16.07 3.81
C TYR A 29 13.17 15.76 4.81
N VAL A 30 14.31 15.24 4.32
CA VAL A 30 15.50 15.00 5.17
C VAL A 30 16.05 16.31 5.73
N LEU A 31 16.12 17.37 4.92
CA LEU A 31 16.53 18.70 5.37
C LEU A 31 15.58 19.26 6.44
N LEU A 32 14.27 19.12 6.25
CA LEU A 32 13.26 19.54 7.23
C LEU A 32 13.45 18.81 8.56
N ILE A 33 13.67 17.49 8.55
CA ILE A 33 13.94 16.72 9.78
C ILE A 33 15.24 17.19 10.44
N SER A 34 16.30 17.43 9.67
CA SER A 34 17.58 17.88 10.19
C SER A 34 17.46 19.26 10.86
N GLN A 35 16.74 20.18 10.23
CA GLN A 35 16.45 21.50 10.80
C GLN A 35 15.65 21.36 12.10
N MET A 36 14.55 20.59 12.09
CA MET A 36 13.73 20.36 13.28
C MET A 36 14.52 19.75 14.44
N ARG A 37 15.46 18.83 14.17
CA ARG A 37 16.36 18.30 15.20
C ARG A 37 17.27 19.36 15.80
N THR A 38 17.78 20.27 14.97
CA THR A 38 18.66 21.35 15.41
C THR A 38 17.91 22.31 16.34
N PHE A 39 16.66 22.64 16.02
CA PHE A 39 15.81 23.50 16.85
C PHE A 39 15.36 22.84 18.16
N ASN A 40 15.21 21.52 18.22
CA ASN A 40 14.86 20.83 19.46
C ASN A 40 15.94 20.93 20.56
N HIS A 41 17.16 21.34 20.22
CA HIS A 41 18.23 21.60 21.19
C HIS A 41 18.28 23.07 21.65
N ALA A 42 17.50 23.97 21.03
CA ALA A 42 17.38 25.36 21.46
C ALA A 42 16.33 25.47 22.58
N THR A 43 16.63 26.27 23.61
CA THR A 43 15.78 26.44 24.80
C THR A 43 14.45 27.12 24.52
N GLU A 44 14.36 27.93 23.45
CA GLU A 44 13.12 28.55 22.98
C GLU A 44 13.11 28.57 21.44
N CYS A 45 12.14 27.87 20.83
CA CYS A 45 11.93 27.91 19.39
C CYS A 45 10.82 28.91 19.06
N PRO A 46 11.07 29.97 18.29
CA PRO A 46 10.03 30.94 17.94
C PRO A 46 8.86 30.30 17.18
N LEU A 47 7.63 30.72 17.47
CA LEU A 47 6.40 30.19 16.84
C LEU A 47 6.44 30.18 15.29
N HIS A 48 7.09 31.17 14.69
CA HIS A 48 7.21 31.26 13.23
C HIS A 48 7.96 30.06 12.61
N HIS A 49 8.91 29.44 13.31
CA HIS A 49 9.60 28.24 12.82
C HIS A 49 8.66 27.04 12.72
N HIS A 50 7.76 26.87 13.69
CA HIS A 50 6.74 25.82 13.64
C HIS A 50 5.75 26.06 12.50
N LEU A 51 5.33 27.31 12.29
CA LEU A 51 4.46 27.68 11.16
C LEU A 51 5.14 27.41 9.81
N TRP A 52 6.42 27.77 9.67
CA TRP A 52 7.22 27.45 8.48
C TRP A 52 7.33 25.95 8.24
N ALA A 53 7.62 25.16 9.29
CA ALA A 53 7.67 23.70 9.17
C ALA A 53 6.34 23.11 8.72
N LEU A 54 5.21 23.61 9.24
CA LEU A 54 3.87 23.20 8.81
C LEU A 54 3.61 23.50 7.33
N LEU A 55 3.98 24.70 6.86
CA LEU A 55 3.85 25.07 5.44
C LEU A 55 4.71 24.16 4.54
N TRP A 56 5.93 23.85 4.96
CA TRP A 56 6.80 22.89 4.26
C TRP A 56 6.21 21.48 4.21
N ILE A 57 5.61 21.01 5.30
CA ILE A 57 4.93 19.70 5.34
C ILE A 57 3.75 19.69 4.36
N ILE A 58 2.94 20.75 4.34
CA ILE A 58 1.81 20.87 3.40
C ILE A 58 2.31 20.86 1.96
N LEU A 59 3.37 21.61 1.65
CA LEU A 59 4.00 21.62 0.33
C LEU A 59 4.49 20.22 -0.07
N LEU A 60 5.18 19.52 0.82
CA LEU A 60 5.65 18.15 0.59
C LEU A 60 4.50 17.17 0.34
N ILE A 61 3.40 17.30 1.07
CA ILE A 61 2.19 16.51 0.84
C ILE A 61 1.63 16.76 -0.56
N VAL A 62 1.51 18.02 -0.97
CA VAL A 62 1.01 18.38 -2.32
C VAL A 62 1.92 17.80 -3.41
N ILE A 63 3.24 17.97 -3.27
CA ILE A 63 4.24 17.39 -4.19
C ILE A 63 4.09 15.86 -4.25
N ALA A 64 3.94 15.20 -3.11
CA ALA A 64 3.77 13.74 -3.04
C ALA A 64 2.53 13.27 -3.81
N PHE A 65 1.39 13.96 -3.67
CA PHE A 65 0.16 13.62 -4.41
C PHE A 65 0.33 13.82 -5.92
N ILE A 66 0.97 14.91 -6.35
CA ILE A 66 1.24 15.16 -7.78
C ILE A 66 2.13 14.06 -8.35
N LEU A 67 3.24 13.74 -7.69
CA LEU A 67 4.16 12.70 -8.13
C LEU A 67 3.50 11.31 -8.11
N ALA A 68 2.73 10.99 -7.07
CA ALA A 68 2.01 9.72 -6.97
C ALA A 68 1.09 9.48 -8.17
N PHE A 69 0.42 10.53 -8.67
CA PHE A 69 -0.39 10.42 -9.89
C PHE A 69 0.43 10.04 -11.12
N TYR A 70 1.53 10.73 -11.38
CA TYR A 70 2.36 10.43 -12.56
C TYR A 70 3.02 9.06 -12.45
N ILE A 71 3.48 8.67 -11.26
CA ILE A 71 4.05 7.35 -10.99
C ILE A 71 2.99 6.26 -11.19
N LEU A 72 1.81 6.39 -10.60
CA LEU A 72 0.75 5.39 -10.75
C LEU A 72 0.25 5.31 -12.20
N LYS A 73 0.08 6.47 -12.87
CA LYS A 73 -0.27 6.54 -14.30
C LYS A 73 0.76 5.82 -15.17
N LEU A 74 2.05 5.99 -14.88
CA LEU A 74 3.12 5.29 -15.58
C LEU A 74 3.02 3.78 -15.34
N ILE A 75 2.89 3.34 -14.09
CA ILE A 75 2.86 1.92 -13.73
C ILE A 75 1.69 1.20 -14.39
N VAL A 76 0.46 1.72 -14.24
CA VAL A 76 -0.76 1.02 -14.71
C VAL A 76 -0.76 0.85 -16.23
N ARG A 77 -0.30 1.85 -16.98
CA ARG A 77 -0.23 1.79 -18.46
C ARG A 77 0.70 0.71 -19.00
N HIS A 78 1.63 0.22 -18.18
CA HIS A 78 2.58 -0.83 -18.56
C HIS A 78 2.22 -2.20 -18.01
N ILE A 79 1.06 -2.32 -17.34
CA ILE A 79 0.48 -3.61 -16.99
C ILE A 79 -0.25 -4.13 -18.22
N GLY A 80 0.08 -5.35 -18.61
CA GLY A 80 -0.57 -6.06 -19.70
C GLY A 80 -1.18 -7.36 -19.24
N PHE A 81 -2.14 -7.83 -20.03
CA PHE A 81 -2.70 -9.17 -19.91
C PHE A 81 -2.87 -9.72 -21.32
N LYS A 82 -2.32 -10.92 -21.57
CA LYS A 82 -2.12 -11.44 -22.93
C LYS A 82 -1.35 -10.40 -23.77
N ASP A 83 -1.85 -10.04 -24.94
CA ASP A 83 -1.22 -9.10 -25.88
C ASP A 83 -1.67 -7.65 -25.72
N ASN A 84 -2.56 -7.35 -24.77
CA ASN A 84 -3.14 -6.02 -24.61
C ASN A 84 -2.70 -5.37 -23.29
N LEU A 85 -2.37 -4.08 -23.37
CA LEU A 85 -2.08 -3.25 -22.21
C LEU A 85 -3.37 -2.67 -21.61
N VAL A 86 -3.33 -2.37 -20.32
CA VAL A 86 -4.38 -1.60 -19.65
C VAL A 86 -4.36 -0.17 -20.20
N GLN A 87 -5.47 0.24 -20.79
CA GLN A 87 -5.69 1.60 -21.25
C GLN A 87 -6.08 2.48 -20.04
N CYS A 88 -5.58 3.71 -20.00
CA CYS A 88 -5.86 4.64 -18.88
C CYS A 88 -6.27 6.02 -19.38
N ASP A 89 -7.51 6.41 -19.11
CA ASP A 89 -8.06 7.76 -19.32
C ASP A 89 -7.83 8.64 -18.08
N TYR A 90 -6.59 8.69 -17.61
CA TYR A 90 -6.23 9.47 -16.41
C TYR A 90 -5.98 10.93 -16.76
N LYS A 91 -6.98 11.77 -16.50
CA LYS A 91 -6.93 13.24 -16.62
C LYS A 91 -6.50 13.87 -15.30
N PHE A 92 -5.44 14.68 -15.34
CA PHE A 92 -4.92 15.37 -14.16
C PHE A 92 -5.95 16.32 -13.53
N SER A 93 -6.74 17.02 -14.35
CA SER A 93 -7.83 17.87 -13.86
C SER A 93 -8.92 17.07 -13.12
N GLY A 94 -9.25 15.86 -13.61
CA GLY A 94 -10.18 14.95 -12.92
C GLY A 94 -9.61 14.46 -11.58
N TYR A 95 -8.30 14.23 -11.53
CA TYR A 95 -7.59 13.85 -10.31
C TYR A 95 -7.58 14.97 -9.26
N LEU A 96 -7.33 16.22 -9.68
CA LEU A 96 -7.39 17.38 -8.78
C LEU A 96 -8.77 17.60 -8.18
N LYS A 97 -9.84 17.34 -8.93
CA LYS A 97 -11.23 17.38 -8.43
C LYS A 97 -11.48 16.36 -7.30
N VAL A 98 -10.65 15.33 -7.18
CA VAL A 98 -10.72 14.35 -6.09
C VAL A 98 -9.81 14.72 -4.92
N ILE A 99 -8.57 15.14 -5.20
CA ILE A 99 -7.61 15.48 -4.13
C ILE A 99 -7.97 16.73 -3.38
N ILE A 100 -8.22 17.85 -4.08
CA ILE A 100 -8.36 19.16 -3.44
C ILE A 100 -9.45 19.12 -2.36
N PRO A 101 -10.70 18.73 -2.65
CA PRO A 101 -11.72 18.61 -1.60
C PRO A 101 -11.37 17.52 -0.58
N GLY A 102 -10.78 16.41 -1.04
CA GLY A 102 -10.38 15.31 -0.17
C GLY A 102 -9.40 15.72 0.93
N LEU A 103 -8.37 16.50 0.59
CA LEU A 103 -7.39 17.03 1.53
C LEU A 103 -8.01 18.06 2.45
N ILE A 104 -8.74 19.04 1.89
CA ILE A 104 -9.38 20.11 2.68
C ILE A 104 -10.31 19.50 3.73
N PHE A 105 -11.22 18.61 3.33
CA PHE A 105 -12.14 17.98 4.27
C PHE A 105 -11.43 17.04 5.24
N SER A 106 -10.39 16.32 4.82
CA SER A 106 -9.62 15.46 5.74
C SER A 106 -8.91 16.29 6.80
N VAL A 107 -8.37 17.46 6.47
CA VAL A 107 -7.72 18.34 7.45
C VAL A 107 -8.75 18.97 8.38
N ILE A 108 -9.83 19.56 7.84
CA ILE A 108 -10.88 20.22 8.64
C ILE A 108 -11.55 19.23 9.62
N THR A 109 -11.75 17.99 9.20
CA THR A 109 -12.37 16.95 10.03
C THR A 109 -11.39 16.13 10.87
N LEU A 110 -10.12 16.58 10.98
CA LEU A 110 -9.06 15.88 11.72
C LEU A 110 -8.90 14.40 11.33
N GLY A 111 -9.06 14.09 10.05
CA GLY A 111 -8.90 12.77 9.46
C GLY A 111 -10.18 11.92 9.39
N ILE A 112 -11.29 12.36 9.97
CA ILE A 112 -12.56 11.61 9.93
C ILE A 112 -13.03 11.40 8.48
N TYR A 113 -12.85 12.39 7.60
CA TYR A 113 -13.20 12.27 6.18
C TYR A 113 -12.28 11.34 5.36
N SER A 114 -11.14 10.90 5.92
CA SER A 114 -10.15 10.12 5.17
C SER A 114 -10.68 8.86 4.46
N PRO A 115 -11.66 8.09 5.00
CA PRO A 115 -12.21 6.92 4.29
C PRO A 115 -12.92 7.28 2.98
N TRP A 116 -13.67 8.39 2.95
CA TRP A 116 -14.32 8.87 1.72
C TRP A 116 -13.29 9.34 0.70
N PHE A 117 -12.26 10.06 1.15
CA PHE A 117 -11.18 10.49 0.29
C PHE A 117 -10.44 9.29 -0.34
N ILE A 118 -10.07 8.29 0.47
CA ILE A 118 -9.40 7.06 0.00
C ILE A 118 -10.27 6.28 -1.00
N ARG A 119 -11.58 6.15 -0.74
CA ARG A 119 -12.52 5.55 -1.69
C ARG A 119 -12.56 6.30 -3.01
N ASN A 120 -12.70 7.62 -2.98
CA ASN A 120 -12.79 8.45 -4.19
C ASN A 120 -11.51 8.36 -5.02
N MET A 121 -10.34 8.29 -4.36
CA MET A 121 -9.05 8.03 -5.01
C MET A 121 -9.00 6.67 -5.70
N HIS A 122 -9.37 5.59 -5.01
CA HIS A 122 -9.42 4.24 -5.62
C HIS A 122 -10.38 4.19 -6.80
N ARG A 123 -11.57 4.77 -6.64
CA ARG A 123 -12.58 4.89 -7.69
C ARG A 123 -12.04 5.65 -8.91
N PHE A 124 -11.31 6.74 -8.70
CA PHE A 124 -10.74 7.51 -9.80
C PHE A 124 -9.77 6.66 -10.66
N PHE A 125 -8.85 5.93 -10.04
CA PHE A 125 -7.87 5.13 -10.81
C PHE A 125 -8.47 3.86 -11.42
N ILE A 126 -9.39 3.19 -10.71
CA ILE A 126 -10.01 1.96 -11.21
C ILE A 126 -11.03 2.29 -12.31
N ASN A 127 -11.93 3.24 -12.09
CA ASN A 127 -13.01 3.52 -13.04
C ASN A 127 -12.54 4.19 -14.35
N ASN A 128 -11.35 4.81 -14.34
CA ASN A 128 -10.73 5.38 -15.54
C ASN A 128 -9.66 4.46 -16.15
N ALA A 129 -9.55 3.22 -15.67
CA ALA A 129 -8.80 2.17 -16.33
C ALA A 129 -9.75 1.29 -17.14
N SER A 130 -9.31 0.87 -18.33
CA SER A 130 -10.03 -0.08 -19.18
C SER A 130 -9.08 -1.15 -19.71
N TYR A 131 -9.65 -2.30 -20.00
CA TYR A 131 -8.98 -3.39 -20.70
C TYR A 131 -9.90 -3.85 -21.83
N LYS A 132 -9.38 -3.93 -23.06
CA LYS A 132 -10.17 -4.22 -24.28
C LYS A 132 -11.45 -3.37 -24.40
N ASP A 133 -11.30 -2.06 -24.20
CA ASP A 133 -12.39 -1.06 -24.25
C ASP A 133 -13.52 -1.24 -23.20
N LYS A 134 -13.36 -2.19 -22.26
CA LYS A 134 -14.26 -2.38 -21.12
C LYS A 134 -13.64 -1.78 -19.86
N LYS A 135 -14.40 -0.91 -19.19
CA LYS A 135 -13.94 -0.21 -17.98
C LYS A 135 -14.04 -1.11 -16.75
N PHE A 136 -13.08 -0.98 -15.84
CA PHE A 136 -13.22 -1.52 -14.49
C PHE A 136 -14.16 -0.62 -13.68
N SER A 137 -14.79 -1.18 -12.64
CA SER A 137 -15.63 -0.41 -11.72
C SER A 137 -15.40 -0.83 -10.28
N PHE A 138 -14.98 0.12 -9.45
CA PHE A 138 -14.74 -0.09 -8.03
C PHE A 138 -16.02 0.04 -7.19
N HIS A 139 -16.35 -1.01 -6.44
CA HIS A 139 -17.60 -1.11 -5.67
C HIS A 139 -17.42 -0.95 -4.15
N GLY A 140 -16.22 -0.65 -3.66
CA GLY A 140 -15.99 -0.38 -2.24
C GLY A 140 -16.77 0.85 -1.72
N GLN A 141 -17.39 0.72 -0.55
CA GLN A 141 -18.12 1.81 0.12
C GLN A 141 -17.21 2.55 1.12
N ALA A 142 -17.44 3.86 1.29
CA ALA A 142 -16.69 4.65 2.26
C ALA A 142 -17.03 4.28 3.70
N THR A 143 -18.31 3.97 3.95
CA THR A 143 -18.84 3.55 5.24
C THR A 143 -18.16 2.28 5.73
N ASP A 144 -18.01 1.27 4.87
CA ASP A 144 -17.30 0.03 5.22
C ASP A 144 -15.87 0.33 5.67
N LEU A 145 -15.17 1.22 4.96
CA LEU A 145 -13.80 1.61 5.30
C LEU A 145 -13.72 2.40 6.61
N LEU A 146 -14.69 3.27 6.89
CA LEU A 146 -14.81 3.98 8.17
C LEU A 146 -15.01 2.99 9.32
N LEU A 147 -15.89 2.01 9.18
CA LEU A 147 -16.11 0.98 10.20
C LEU A 147 -14.84 0.15 10.42
N ILE A 148 -14.11 -0.19 9.35
CA ILE A 148 -12.82 -0.85 9.46
C ILE A 148 -11.83 0.00 10.27
N TYR A 149 -11.77 1.31 10.04
CA TYR A 149 -10.87 2.21 10.79
C TYR A 149 -11.24 2.26 12.27
N ILE A 150 -12.52 2.39 12.57
CA ILE A 150 -13.01 2.48 13.96
C ILE A 150 -12.75 1.16 14.70
N PHE A 151 -13.22 0.03 14.14
CA PHE A 151 -13.21 -1.25 14.85
C PHE A 151 -11.88 -2.01 14.76
N ALA A 152 -11.12 -1.86 13.67
CA ALA A 152 -9.86 -2.60 13.51
C ALA A 152 -8.62 -1.80 13.92
N VAL A 153 -8.73 -0.48 14.11
CA VAL A 153 -7.59 0.39 14.45
C VAL A 153 -7.88 1.22 15.69
N ILE A 154 -8.86 2.13 15.65
CA ILE A 154 -9.05 3.13 16.71
C ILE A 154 -9.42 2.47 18.04
N ILE A 155 -10.45 1.61 18.07
CA ILE A 155 -10.90 0.96 19.30
C ILE A 155 -9.80 0.06 19.89
N PRO A 156 -9.17 -0.87 19.13
CA PRO A 156 -8.11 -1.71 19.68
C PRO A 156 -6.90 -0.92 20.20
N ILE A 157 -6.45 0.11 19.47
CA ILE A 157 -5.34 0.97 19.93
C ILE A 157 -5.74 1.70 21.22
N PHE A 158 -6.95 2.25 21.27
CA PHE A 158 -7.46 2.94 22.45
C PHE A 158 -7.50 2.00 23.67
N VAL A 159 -8.06 0.80 23.52
CA VAL A 159 -8.12 -0.21 24.59
C VAL A 159 -6.72 -0.61 25.06
N VAL A 160 -5.80 -0.93 24.14
CA VAL A 160 -4.42 -1.31 24.50
C VAL A 160 -3.66 -0.15 25.14
N THR A 161 -3.92 1.08 24.71
CA THR A 161 -3.33 2.28 25.32
C THR A 161 -3.87 2.49 26.73
N LEU A 162 -5.18 2.33 26.97
CA LEU A 162 -5.76 2.40 28.31
C LEU A 162 -5.21 1.33 29.25
N ILE A 163 -5.12 0.08 28.77
CA ILE A 163 -4.51 -1.02 29.54
C ILE A 163 -3.05 -0.70 29.85
N GLY A 164 -2.30 -0.21 28.86
CA GLY A 164 -0.92 0.22 29.04
C GLY A 164 -0.80 1.29 30.13
N ILE A 165 -1.59 2.36 30.05
CA ILE A 165 -1.59 3.44 31.04
C ILE A 165 -1.99 2.92 32.42
N SER A 166 -2.96 2.00 32.51
CA SER A 166 -3.38 1.41 33.78
C SER A 166 -2.29 0.54 34.42
N LEU A 167 -1.51 -0.19 33.63
CA LEU A 167 -0.47 -1.09 34.12
C LEU A 167 0.84 -0.36 34.44
N PHE A 168 1.15 0.71 33.69
CA PHE A 168 2.47 1.34 33.69
C PHE A 168 2.47 2.84 34.01
N GLY A 169 1.29 3.43 34.19
CA GLY A 169 1.11 4.87 34.36
C GLY A 169 1.35 5.67 33.07
N LEU A 170 1.26 7.00 33.18
CA LEU A 170 1.55 7.93 32.07
C LEU A 170 3.05 8.02 31.75
N HIS A 171 3.92 7.59 32.67
CA HIS A 171 5.37 7.68 32.55
C HIS A 171 5.99 6.42 31.93
N MET A 172 5.54 6.08 30.71
CA MET A 172 6.05 4.96 29.88
C MET A 172 7.56 5.02 29.58
N ARG A 173 8.20 6.16 29.91
CA ARG A 173 9.63 6.43 29.68
C ARG A 173 10.55 5.60 30.59
N HIS A 174 10.08 5.18 31.77
CA HIS A 174 10.85 4.39 32.74
C HIS A 174 10.67 2.87 32.59
N LEU A 175 9.94 2.41 31.57
CA LEU A 175 9.75 0.99 31.31
C LEU A 175 11.05 0.28 30.99
N ILE A 176 11.24 -0.89 31.62
CA ILE A 176 12.29 -1.85 31.27
C ILE A 176 12.19 -2.13 29.75
N PRO A 177 13.30 -2.21 29.00
CA PRO A 177 13.28 -2.35 27.54
C PRO A 177 12.34 -3.45 27.01
N VAL A 178 12.20 -4.55 27.75
CA VAL A 178 11.35 -5.69 27.40
C VAL A 178 9.87 -5.31 27.30
N SER A 179 9.30 -4.56 28.25
CA SER A 179 7.86 -4.21 28.20
C SER A 179 7.53 -3.24 27.07
N ARG A 180 8.47 -2.36 26.69
CA ARG A 180 8.33 -1.50 25.49
C ARG A 180 8.29 -2.32 24.21
N ILE A 181 9.15 -3.33 24.09
CA ILE A 181 9.16 -4.24 22.93
C ILE A 181 7.84 -5.02 22.86
N ILE A 182 7.35 -5.54 23.99
CA ILE A 182 6.06 -6.24 24.04
C ILE A 182 4.92 -5.32 23.59
N TYR A 183 4.84 -4.10 24.12
CA TYR A 183 3.82 -3.13 23.72
C TYR A 183 3.87 -2.82 22.22
N GLN A 184 5.07 -2.66 21.66
CA GLN A 184 5.26 -2.44 20.23
C GLN A 184 4.81 -3.64 19.39
N ILE A 185 5.09 -4.88 19.83
CA ILE A 185 4.62 -6.11 19.18
C ILE A 185 3.10 -6.17 19.21
N VAL A 186 2.46 -5.87 20.34
CA VAL A 186 1.00 -5.84 20.47
C VAL A 186 0.39 -4.83 19.48
N MET A 187 0.99 -3.65 19.34
CA MET A 187 0.55 -2.65 18.35
C MET A 187 0.65 -3.15 16.91
N TYR A 188 1.69 -3.91 16.56
CA TYR A 188 1.77 -4.54 15.24
C TYR A 188 0.73 -5.65 15.04
N ILE A 189 0.40 -6.42 16.08
CA ILE A 189 -0.64 -7.46 16.00
C ILE A 189 -2.01 -6.84 15.71
N ILE A 190 -2.32 -5.68 16.31
CA ILE A 190 -3.57 -4.94 16.04
C ILE A 190 -3.71 -4.56 14.57
N LEU A 191 -2.61 -4.31 13.86
CA LEU A 191 -2.64 -3.93 12.45
C LEU A 191 -3.04 -5.11 11.53
N ILE A 192 -2.93 -6.36 11.98
CA ILE A 192 -3.24 -7.54 11.16
C ILE A 192 -4.70 -7.58 10.70
N PRO A 193 -5.72 -7.46 11.58
CA PRO A 193 -7.11 -7.40 11.13
C PRO A 193 -7.37 -6.21 10.21
N TYR A 194 -6.76 -5.05 10.47
CA TYR A 194 -6.85 -3.89 9.59
C TYR A 194 -6.33 -4.18 8.18
N ILE A 195 -5.13 -4.76 8.05
CA ILE A 195 -4.54 -5.14 6.77
C ILE A 195 -5.50 -6.07 6.02
N TYR A 196 -5.97 -7.14 6.66
CA TYR A 196 -6.90 -8.08 6.03
C TYR A 196 -8.17 -7.38 5.51
N LEU A 197 -8.83 -6.60 6.36
CA LEU A 197 -10.09 -5.95 6.01
C LEU A 197 -9.92 -4.85 4.95
N TYR A 198 -8.84 -4.06 5.03
CA TYR A 198 -8.51 -3.03 4.06
C TYR A 198 -8.30 -3.61 2.66
N TYR A 199 -7.49 -4.68 2.55
CA TYR A 199 -7.27 -5.32 1.25
C TYR A 199 -8.52 -6.04 0.74
N ARG A 200 -9.32 -6.66 1.63
CA ARG A 200 -10.62 -7.23 1.26
C ARG A 200 -11.54 -6.17 0.67
N TRP A 201 -11.62 -4.99 1.28
CA TRP A 201 -12.38 -3.85 0.77
C TRP A 201 -11.85 -3.36 -0.59
N ARG A 202 -10.53 -3.32 -0.76
CA ARG A 202 -9.87 -2.85 -1.98
C ARG A 202 -10.07 -3.78 -3.18
N VAL A 203 -10.18 -5.09 -2.96
CA VAL A 203 -10.33 -6.10 -4.04
C VAL A 203 -11.75 -6.16 -4.61
N ASN A 204 -12.68 -5.33 -4.15
CA ASN A 204 -14.05 -5.28 -4.66
C ASN A 204 -14.16 -4.54 -6.02
N ILE A 205 -13.86 -5.25 -7.10
CA ILE A 205 -13.75 -4.71 -8.46
C ILE A 205 -14.64 -5.50 -9.42
N LYS A 206 -15.42 -4.79 -10.22
CA LYS A 206 -16.19 -5.35 -11.33
C LYS A 206 -15.46 -5.11 -12.65
N TYR A 207 -15.42 -6.12 -13.51
CA TYR A 207 -14.95 -6.09 -14.88
C TYR A 207 -15.95 -6.84 -15.75
N GLU A 208 -16.58 -6.17 -16.71
CA GLU A 208 -17.71 -6.72 -17.48
C GLU A 208 -18.81 -7.24 -16.53
N GLU A 209 -19.12 -8.54 -16.57
CA GLU A 209 -20.09 -9.22 -15.70
C GLU A 209 -19.42 -9.87 -14.47
N TYR A 210 -18.10 -9.93 -14.48
CA TYR A 210 -17.30 -10.53 -13.43
C TYR A 210 -17.09 -9.56 -12.27
N HIS A 211 -17.55 -9.97 -11.10
CA HIS A 211 -17.38 -9.29 -9.83
C HIS A 211 -16.29 -10.01 -9.02
N ILE A 212 -15.08 -9.45 -9.05
CA ILE A 212 -13.89 -10.02 -8.41
C ILE A 212 -13.93 -9.70 -6.92
N THR A 213 -13.84 -10.74 -6.08
CA THR A 213 -13.82 -10.62 -4.62
C THR A 213 -12.92 -11.67 -3.98
N TRP A 214 -12.69 -11.54 -2.67
CA TRP A 214 -12.01 -12.55 -1.88
C TRP A 214 -12.99 -13.57 -1.29
N HIS A 215 -12.76 -14.83 -1.60
CA HIS A 215 -13.40 -15.99 -0.97
C HIS A 215 -12.49 -16.53 0.15
N THR A 216 -12.43 -15.79 1.25
CA THR A 216 -11.53 -16.06 2.39
C THR A 216 -12.28 -16.28 3.69
N LYS A 217 -11.80 -17.21 4.52
CA LYS A 217 -12.17 -17.29 5.94
C LYS A 217 -11.32 -16.30 6.75
N TRP A 218 -11.93 -15.63 7.71
CA TRP A 218 -11.29 -14.57 8.49
C TRP A 218 -10.07 -15.06 9.29
N LEU A 219 -10.27 -16.05 10.18
CA LEU A 219 -9.23 -16.53 11.08
C LEU A 219 -8.01 -17.16 10.35
N PRO A 220 -8.17 -18.04 9.35
CA PRO A 220 -7.01 -18.58 8.61
C PRO A 220 -6.22 -17.50 7.86
N SER A 221 -6.91 -16.46 7.37
CA SER A 221 -6.26 -15.36 6.64
C SER A 221 -5.46 -14.46 7.56
N MET A 222 -5.99 -14.15 8.74
CA MET A 222 -5.24 -13.44 9.77
C MET A 222 -4.05 -14.26 10.28
N ALA A 223 -4.26 -15.55 10.56
CA ALA A 223 -3.19 -16.45 10.99
C ALA A 223 -2.06 -16.52 9.95
N LYS A 224 -2.42 -16.53 8.65
CA LYS A 224 -1.42 -16.48 7.57
C LYS A 224 -0.63 -15.19 7.58
N ILE A 225 -1.27 -14.02 7.70
CA ILE A 225 -0.56 -12.73 7.78
C ILE A 225 0.34 -12.70 9.03
N ALA A 226 -0.20 -13.11 10.19
CA ALA A 226 0.50 -13.13 11.46
C ALA A 226 1.77 -14.00 11.41
N LEU A 227 1.64 -15.23 10.90
CA LEU A 227 2.76 -16.17 10.77
C LEU A 227 3.90 -15.57 9.94
N GLU A 228 3.57 -15.01 8.78
CA GLU A 228 4.56 -14.46 7.86
C GLU A 228 5.21 -13.18 8.42
N MET A 229 4.46 -12.39 9.19
CA MET A 229 4.98 -11.23 9.91
C MET A 229 5.93 -11.65 11.04
N ILE A 230 5.56 -12.65 11.85
CA ILE A 230 6.39 -13.18 12.95
C ILE A 230 7.70 -13.75 12.40
N LEU A 231 7.66 -14.54 11.32
CA LEU A 231 8.87 -15.06 10.68
C LEU A 231 9.77 -13.93 10.14
N SER A 232 9.17 -12.86 9.62
CA SER A 232 9.92 -11.69 9.16
C SER A 232 10.60 -10.98 10.33
N ILE A 233 9.94 -10.85 11.48
CA ILE A 233 10.50 -10.22 12.68
C ILE A 233 11.66 -11.05 13.24
N ILE A 234 11.47 -12.37 13.41
CA ILE A 234 12.50 -13.28 13.97
C ILE A 234 13.77 -13.27 13.11
N THR A 235 13.63 -13.09 11.79
CA THR A 235 14.75 -13.05 10.85
C THR A 235 15.28 -11.62 10.59
N CYS A 236 14.90 -10.64 11.43
CA CYS A 236 15.30 -9.24 11.29
C CYS A 236 14.98 -8.64 9.89
N GLY A 237 13.86 -9.05 9.31
CA GLY A 237 13.38 -8.59 8.01
C GLY A 237 13.98 -9.32 6.81
N ILE A 238 14.98 -10.20 6.99
CA ILE A 238 15.59 -10.95 5.89
C ILE A 238 14.53 -11.79 5.17
N TYR A 239 13.61 -12.44 5.89
CA TYR A 239 12.55 -13.26 5.30
C TYR A 239 11.40 -12.44 4.68
N ALA A 240 11.35 -11.12 4.87
CA ALA A 240 10.23 -10.27 4.44
C ALA A 240 9.85 -10.39 2.94
N PRO A 241 10.79 -10.53 1.99
CA PRO A 241 10.42 -10.70 0.58
C PRO A 241 9.66 -12.00 0.33
N LEU A 242 10.06 -13.10 0.98
CA LEU A 242 9.39 -14.39 0.85
C LEU A 242 8.03 -14.38 1.58
N ALA A 243 7.96 -13.74 2.75
CA ALA A 243 6.70 -13.49 3.46
C ALA A 243 5.69 -12.78 2.55
N TYR A 244 6.11 -11.69 1.90
CA TYR A 244 5.27 -10.95 0.95
C TYR A 244 4.74 -11.85 -0.17
N LEU A 245 5.59 -12.65 -0.82
CA LEU A 245 5.18 -13.55 -1.91
C LEU A 245 4.22 -14.65 -1.43
N ARG A 246 4.41 -15.18 -0.21
CA ARG A 246 3.54 -16.22 0.36
C ARG A 246 2.17 -15.67 0.74
N VAL A 247 2.12 -14.46 1.29
CA VAL A 247 0.87 -13.74 1.56
C VAL A 247 0.16 -13.39 0.25
N TYR A 248 0.90 -12.85 -0.73
CA TYR A 248 0.39 -12.53 -2.06
C TYR A 248 -0.23 -13.76 -2.73
N ARG A 249 0.51 -14.88 -2.79
CA ARG A 249 0.00 -16.16 -3.31
C ARG A 249 -1.27 -16.62 -2.59
N TYR A 250 -1.27 -16.58 -1.26
CA TYR A 250 -2.38 -17.07 -0.45
C TYR A 250 -3.70 -16.34 -0.77
N PHE A 251 -3.65 -15.01 -0.87
CA PHE A 251 -4.83 -14.19 -1.17
C PHE A 251 -5.21 -14.24 -2.65
N LEU A 252 -4.23 -14.30 -3.55
CA LEU A 252 -4.49 -14.35 -4.98
C LEU A 252 -5.21 -15.63 -5.38
N MET A 253 -4.80 -16.78 -4.82
CA MET A 253 -5.48 -18.07 -5.02
C MET A 253 -6.93 -18.09 -4.51
N ARG A 254 -7.29 -17.17 -3.61
CA ARG A 254 -8.64 -16.98 -3.05
C ARG A 254 -9.36 -15.76 -3.64
N THR A 255 -8.77 -15.14 -4.64
CA THR A 255 -9.42 -14.09 -5.43
C THR A 255 -10.12 -14.77 -6.58
N GLN A 256 -11.45 -14.68 -6.60
CA GLN A 256 -12.30 -15.29 -7.62
C GLN A 256 -13.38 -14.29 -8.04
N SER A 257 -13.90 -14.43 -9.25
CA SER A 257 -15.12 -13.73 -9.64
C SER A 257 -16.37 -14.48 -9.16
N ASN A 258 -17.51 -13.80 -9.17
CA ASN A 258 -18.80 -14.47 -9.25
C ASN A 258 -18.87 -15.40 -10.48
N LYS A 259 -19.80 -16.36 -10.42
CA LYS A 259 -20.16 -17.22 -11.55
C LYS A 259 -21.00 -16.42 -12.55
N VAL A 260 -20.65 -16.54 -13.83
CA VAL A 260 -21.35 -15.98 -14.97
C VAL A 260 -21.50 -17.13 -15.97
N GLU A 261 -22.74 -17.55 -16.24
CA GLU A 261 -23.03 -18.65 -17.19
C GLU A 261 -22.18 -19.92 -16.95
N ASN A 262 -22.09 -20.38 -15.70
CA ASN A 262 -21.25 -21.50 -15.20
C ASN A 262 -19.73 -21.30 -15.23
N ASP A 263 -19.23 -20.19 -15.75
CA ASP A 263 -17.81 -19.87 -15.69
C ASP A 263 -17.48 -18.91 -14.55
N TYR A 264 -16.29 -19.05 -13.97
CA TYR A 264 -15.72 -18.00 -13.12
C TYR A 264 -14.22 -17.82 -13.39
N LEU A 265 -13.73 -16.64 -13.01
CA LEU A 265 -12.32 -16.29 -13.08
C LEU A 265 -11.65 -16.64 -11.76
N GLN A 266 -10.56 -17.40 -11.84
CA GLN A 266 -9.66 -17.65 -10.71
C GLN A 266 -8.29 -17.03 -10.96
N PHE A 267 -7.75 -16.39 -9.95
CA PHE A 267 -6.39 -15.85 -9.98
C PHE A 267 -5.43 -16.78 -9.23
N GLY A 268 -4.16 -16.78 -9.63
CA GLY A 268 -3.13 -17.58 -8.98
C GLY A 268 -1.72 -17.06 -9.21
N TYR A 269 -0.78 -17.61 -8.46
CA TYR A 269 0.62 -17.20 -8.47
C TYR A 269 1.56 -18.40 -8.37
N ASP A 270 2.44 -18.54 -9.36
CA ASP A 270 3.41 -19.64 -9.44
C ASP A 270 4.73 -19.27 -8.73
N ILE A 271 4.76 -19.51 -7.41
CA ILE A 271 5.92 -19.21 -6.55
C ILE A 271 7.02 -20.27 -6.66
N GLN A 272 8.27 -19.83 -6.75
CA GLN A 272 9.48 -20.65 -6.59
C GLN A 272 10.24 -20.12 -5.37
N ASN A 273 9.94 -20.66 -4.19
CA ASN A 273 10.32 -20.08 -2.90
C ASN A 273 11.79 -19.64 -2.81
N GLY A 274 12.76 -20.51 -3.14
CA GLY A 274 14.18 -20.19 -3.02
C GLY A 274 14.66 -19.16 -4.05
N TYR A 275 14.35 -19.38 -5.33
CA TYR A 275 14.79 -18.50 -6.40
C TYR A 275 14.13 -17.11 -6.31
N ASP A 276 12.81 -17.06 -6.11
CA ASP A 276 12.10 -15.78 -6.05
C ASP A 276 12.52 -14.97 -4.83
N PHE A 277 12.79 -15.65 -3.70
CA PHE A 277 13.38 -15.00 -2.52
C PHE A 277 14.72 -14.34 -2.84
N LEU A 278 15.70 -15.11 -3.33
CA LEU A 278 17.04 -14.60 -3.64
C LEU A 278 16.99 -13.47 -4.67
N TYR A 279 16.13 -13.60 -5.68
CA TYR A 279 15.95 -12.58 -6.70
C TYR A 279 15.42 -11.26 -6.12
N LEU A 280 14.32 -11.30 -5.34
CA LEU A 280 13.75 -10.11 -4.71
C LEU A 280 14.73 -9.50 -3.71
N TRP A 281 15.36 -10.33 -2.87
CA TRP A 281 16.31 -9.89 -1.86
C TRP A 281 17.53 -9.22 -2.49
N GLY A 282 18.06 -9.77 -3.59
CA GLY A 282 19.15 -9.15 -4.34
C GLY A 282 18.79 -7.75 -4.88
N GLN A 283 17.55 -7.55 -5.36
CA GLN A 283 17.11 -6.22 -5.81
C GLN A 283 16.97 -5.23 -4.64
N ILE A 284 16.49 -5.70 -3.49
CA ILE A 284 16.37 -4.89 -2.27
C ILE A 284 17.75 -4.50 -1.76
N LEU A 285 18.68 -5.44 -1.67
CA LEU A 285 20.06 -5.18 -1.23
C LEU A 285 20.75 -4.15 -2.13
N LEU A 286 20.63 -4.29 -3.45
CA LEU A 286 21.19 -3.33 -4.38
C LEU A 286 20.56 -1.94 -4.26
N THR A 287 19.27 -1.87 -3.93
CA THR A 287 18.59 -0.60 -3.63
C THR A 287 19.15 0.03 -2.35
N ILE A 288 19.37 -0.76 -1.30
CA ILE A 288 19.94 -0.29 -0.03
C ILE A 288 21.38 0.24 -0.25
N VAL A 289 22.24 -0.55 -0.89
CA VAL A 289 23.66 -0.19 -1.12
C VAL A 289 23.80 1.06 -2.00
N THR A 290 22.82 1.34 -2.86
CA THR A 290 22.80 2.55 -3.71
C THR A 290 21.98 3.70 -3.12
N ALA A 291 21.65 3.66 -1.82
CA ALA A 291 20.85 4.69 -1.12
C ALA A 291 19.53 5.02 -1.83
N GLY A 292 18.89 4.02 -2.45
CA GLY A 292 17.63 4.16 -3.17
C GLY A 292 17.74 4.59 -4.63
N ILE A 293 18.94 4.90 -5.15
CA ILE A 293 19.11 5.31 -6.55
C ILE A 293 18.71 4.18 -7.51
N TYR A 294 19.06 2.93 -7.18
CA TYR A 294 18.69 1.76 -8.00
C TYR A 294 17.21 1.36 -7.92
N TYR A 295 16.41 2.00 -7.06
CA TYR A 295 15.01 1.63 -6.82
C TYR A 295 14.16 1.47 -8.10
N PRO A 296 14.25 2.33 -9.13
CA PRO A 296 13.44 2.18 -10.34
C PRO A 296 13.66 0.87 -11.08
N TRP A 297 14.92 0.43 -11.17
CA TRP A 297 15.27 -0.84 -11.80
C TRP A 297 14.85 -2.02 -10.94
N ALA A 298 15.08 -1.95 -9.63
CA ALA A 298 14.62 -2.96 -8.67
C ALA A 298 13.10 -3.13 -8.76
N PHE A 299 12.34 -2.04 -8.68
CA PHE A 299 10.88 -2.02 -8.77
C PHE A 299 10.40 -2.66 -10.08
N CYS A 300 10.94 -2.23 -11.23
CA CYS A 300 10.52 -2.79 -12.52
C CYS A 300 10.84 -4.28 -12.64
N LYS A 301 12.01 -4.72 -12.15
CA LYS A 301 12.43 -6.13 -12.15
C LYS A 301 11.57 -6.99 -11.24
N ILE A 302 11.23 -6.51 -10.04
CA ILE A 302 10.34 -7.20 -9.10
C ILE A 302 8.93 -7.27 -9.67
N MET A 303 8.37 -6.16 -10.15
CA MET A 303 7.02 -6.13 -10.73
C MET A 303 6.90 -7.04 -11.95
N ARG A 304 7.90 -7.05 -12.84
CA ARG A 304 7.94 -7.99 -13.97
C ARG A 304 7.97 -9.45 -13.51
N ARG A 305 8.74 -9.76 -12.47
CA ARG A 305 8.82 -11.12 -11.91
C ARG A 305 7.51 -11.55 -11.24
N VAL A 306 6.88 -10.66 -10.47
CA VAL A 306 5.64 -10.94 -9.77
C VAL A 306 4.48 -11.05 -10.76
N LEU A 307 4.24 -10.04 -11.59
CA LEU A 307 3.14 -10.06 -12.57
C LEU A 307 3.32 -11.16 -13.62
N GLY A 308 4.55 -11.41 -14.09
CA GLY A 308 4.85 -12.50 -15.03
C GLY A 308 4.58 -13.91 -14.50
N LYS A 309 4.41 -14.06 -13.19
CA LYS A 309 4.04 -15.31 -12.52
C LYS A 309 2.62 -15.30 -11.96
N THR A 310 1.94 -14.17 -12.05
CA THR A 310 0.53 -14.03 -11.74
C THR A 310 -0.27 -14.43 -12.97
N TYR A 311 -1.23 -15.32 -12.79
CA TYR A 311 -2.09 -15.78 -13.85
C TYR A 311 -3.57 -15.63 -13.49
N MET A 312 -4.38 -15.59 -14.54
CA MET A 312 -5.83 -15.69 -14.48
C MET A 312 -6.27 -16.87 -15.35
N GLU A 313 -7.16 -17.69 -14.82
CA GLU A 313 -7.73 -18.85 -15.48
C GLU A 313 -9.26 -18.76 -15.43
N LYS A 314 -9.90 -19.08 -16.55
CA LYS A 314 -11.35 -19.23 -16.64
C LYS A 314 -11.67 -20.71 -16.38
N ILE A 315 -12.49 -20.98 -15.36
CA ILE A 315 -12.88 -22.32 -14.94
C ILE A 315 -14.35 -22.48 -15.25
N ALA A 316 -14.68 -23.49 -16.06
CA ALA A 316 -16.04 -23.96 -16.29
C ALA A 316 -16.41 -24.95 -15.19
N GLU A 317 -17.55 -24.73 -14.54
CA GLU A 317 -18.16 -25.71 -13.63
C GLU A 317 -19.21 -26.59 -14.32
#